data_AF-A0A167SIW1-F1
#
_entry.id   AF-A0A167SIW1-F1
#
_cell.length_a   1.000
_cell.length_b   1.000
_cell.length_c   1.000
_cell.angle_alpha   90.00
_cell.angle_beta   90.00
_cell.angle_gamma   90.00
#
_symmetry.space_group_name_H-M   'P 1'
#
loop_
_entity.id
_entity.type
_entity.pdbx_description
1 polymer ?
#
loop_
_entity_poly.entity_id
_entity_poly.type
_entity_poly.pdbx_seq_one_letter_code
_entity_poly.pdbx_strand_id
1 'polypeptide(L)'
;MADVDTDANVSVVCHHCGHPTSLTRPDINIRASSVPDALGCASRLAPSQAAAVNETVSATVEDISELDREVSRLQEAIKELQRKRIASQCFVHDLKSLFNPIARLPAEVLSQIFQQCVIVPWLERALNLDDPFDKTPLMVASVSRYWRNAALSTPRLWSALSLILRPKHAKRHMEIASLWLSRSKTSRISLHIETHGNIRDAMPKLTQLFASQSHRWRHIYFKLPFPM
;
A
#
# COMPACT_ATOMS: atom_id res chain seq x y z
N MET A 1 -45.98 -21.82 44.86
CA MET A 1 -47.20 -22.23 44.14
C MET A 1 -47.07 -21.65 42.74
N ALA A 2 -47.23 -22.51 41.72
CA ALA A 2 -46.99 -22.31 40.27
C ALA A 2 -47.67 -21.04 39.71
N ASP A 3 -47.30 -20.44 38.57
CA ASP A 3 -46.98 -20.90 37.19
C ASP A 3 -46.12 -19.79 36.51
N VAL A 4 -45.09 -20.00 35.68
CA VAL A 4 -44.99 -20.50 34.28
C VAL A 4 -45.94 -19.82 33.27
N ASP A 5 -45.35 -19.00 32.38
CA ASP A 5 -45.75 -18.59 31.01
C ASP A 5 -45.43 -17.09 30.81
N THR A 6 -44.89 -16.59 29.71
CA THR A 6 -44.74 -17.12 28.34
C THR A 6 -43.54 -16.40 27.71
N ASP A 7 -42.67 -17.16 27.05
CA ASP A 7 -41.51 -16.64 26.31
C ASP A 7 -42.00 -15.89 25.06
N ALA A 8 -42.06 -14.56 25.15
CA ALA A 8 -42.51 -13.70 24.06
C ALA A 8 -41.41 -13.60 22.99
N ASN A 9 -41.49 -14.47 21.99
CA ASN A 9 -40.66 -14.43 20.79
C ASN A 9 -40.98 -13.16 19.97
N VAL A 10 -40.28 -12.05 20.27
CA VAL A 10 -40.44 -10.78 19.55
C VAL A 10 -39.81 -10.91 18.16
N SER A 11 -40.64 -11.15 17.15
CA SER A 11 -40.22 -11.14 15.76
C SER A 11 -39.88 -9.72 15.32
N VAL A 12 -38.60 -9.37 15.30
CA VAL A 12 -38.12 -8.12 14.70
C VAL A 12 -38.34 -8.21 13.18
N VAL A 13 -38.86 -7.17 12.53
CA VAL A 13 -39.17 -7.13 11.09
C VAL A 13 -38.28 -6.09 10.40
N CYS A 14 -37.81 -6.40 9.19
CA CYS A 14 -36.92 -5.50 8.43
C CYS A 14 -37.75 -4.38 7.78
N HIS A 15 -37.49 -3.13 8.16
CA HIS A 15 -38.19 -1.95 7.63
C HIS A 15 -37.97 -1.66 6.13
N HIS A 16 -37.10 -2.41 5.45
CA HIS A 16 -36.78 -2.18 4.02
C HIS A 16 -37.47 -3.15 3.06
N CYS A 17 -37.86 -4.35 3.52
CA CYS A 17 -38.51 -5.36 2.68
C CYS A 17 -39.76 -5.98 3.31
N GLY A 18 -40.12 -5.62 4.54
CA GLY A 18 -41.36 -6.08 5.19
C GLY A 18 -41.36 -7.55 5.63
N HIS A 19 -40.26 -8.28 5.45
CA HIS A 19 -40.12 -9.66 5.90
C HIS A 19 -39.63 -9.72 7.37
N PRO A 20 -40.10 -10.71 8.16
CA PRO A 20 -39.54 -10.97 9.49
C PRO A 20 -38.03 -11.20 9.38
N THR A 21 -37.23 -10.57 10.24
CA THR A 21 -35.76 -10.72 10.28
C THR A 21 -35.31 -12.07 10.86
N SER A 22 -36.05 -13.13 10.56
CA SER A 22 -35.55 -14.48 10.73
C SER A 22 -34.57 -14.74 9.59
N LEU A 23 -33.29 -14.45 9.82
CA LEU A 23 -32.20 -14.99 8.99
C LEU A 23 -32.07 -16.51 9.13
N THR A 24 -32.87 -17.14 9.99
CA THR A 24 -33.08 -18.58 9.99
C THR A 24 -33.95 -18.95 8.80
N ARG A 25 -33.36 -19.65 7.82
CA ARG A 25 -34.13 -20.45 6.87
C ARG A 25 -35.12 -21.32 7.67
N PRO A 26 -36.44 -21.14 7.54
CA PRO A 26 -37.41 -22.00 8.23
C PRO A 26 -37.33 -23.47 7.78
N ASP A 27 -36.61 -23.73 6.69
CA ASP A 27 -36.33 -25.01 6.06
C ASP A 27 -35.20 -25.81 6.72
N ILE A 28 -34.39 -25.21 7.61
CA ILE A 28 -33.35 -25.93 8.36
C ILE A 28 -33.89 -26.26 9.75
N ASN A 29 -34.55 -27.41 9.88
CA ASN A 29 -35.05 -27.90 11.15
C ASN A 29 -33.87 -28.50 11.94
N ILE A 30 -33.25 -27.70 12.83
CA ILE A 30 -32.21 -28.19 13.72
C ILE A 30 -32.86 -29.19 14.67
N ARG A 31 -32.68 -30.49 14.41
CA ARG A 31 -33.23 -31.56 15.23
C ARG A 31 -32.66 -31.42 16.65
N ALA A 32 -33.49 -31.00 17.59
CA ALA A 32 -33.10 -30.95 18.99
C ALA A 32 -32.68 -32.36 19.42
N SER A 33 -31.47 -32.46 19.98
CA SER A 33 -30.88 -33.70 20.48
C SER A 33 -31.89 -34.47 21.34
N SER A 34 -32.50 -35.51 20.79
CA SER A 34 -33.28 -36.48 21.55
C SER A 34 -32.40 -37.68 21.89
N VAL A 35 -31.20 -37.41 22.42
CA VAL A 35 -30.43 -38.42 23.13
C VAL A 35 -31.05 -38.50 24.53
N PRO A 36 -31.71 -39.60 24.91
CA PRO A 36 -32.23 -39.73 26.26
C PRO A 36 -31.07 -39.63 27.25
N ASP A 37 -31.21 -38.84 28.33
CA ASP A 37 -30.28 -38.73 29.47
C ASP A 37 -29.99 -40.08 30.18
N ALA A 38 -30.52 -41.19 29.66
CA ALA A 38 -30.39 -42.54 30.18
C ALA A 38 -29.12 -43.30 29.70
N LEU A 39 -28.22 -42.68 28.94
CA LEU A 39 -26.95 -43.30 28.52
C LEU A 39 -25.78 -42.90 29.43
N GLY A 40 -25.91 -43.22 30.72
CA GLY A 40 -24.79 -43.23 31.64
C GLY A 40 -23.80 -44.35 31.30
N CYS A 41 -22.77 -44.02 30.52
CA CYS A 41 -21.42 -44.62 30.40
C CYS A 41 -21.15 -46.15 30.56
N ALA A 42 -22.12 -47.06 30.63
CA ALA A 42 -21.84 -48.47 30.96
C ALA A 42 -22.73 -49.56 30.31
N SER A 43 -23.80 -49.23 29.57
CA SER A 43 -24.62 -50.25 28.89
C SER A 43 -24.25 -50.40 27.41
N ARG A 44 -23.87 -51.61 26.98
CA ARG A 44 -23.78 -51.93 25.54
C ARG A 44 -25.18 -51.81 24.94
N LEU A 45 -25.35 -50.91 23.96
CA LEU A 45 -26.58 -50.76 23.18
C LEU A 45 -27.01 -52.13 22.64
N ALA A 46 -28.29 -52.47 22.79
CA ALA A 46 -28.86 -53.63 22.12
C ALA A 46 -28.76 -53.44 20.59
N PRO A 47 -28.65 -54.52 19.78
CA PRO A 47 -28.48 -54.40 18.32
C PRO A 47 -29.57 -53.55 17.63
N SER A 48 -30.80 -53.57 18.15
CA SER A 48 -31.92 -52.74 17.67
C SER A 48 -31.77 -51.24 17.99
N GLN A 49 -31.15 -50.89 19.12
CA GLN A 49 -30.88 -49.50 19.51
C GLN A 49 -29.68 -48.94 18.74
N ALA A 50 -28.66 -49.76 18.49
CA ALA A 50 -27.51 -49.38 17.66
C ALA A 50 -27.92 -49.08 16.20
N ALA A 51 -28.88 -49.82 15.65
CA ALA A 51 -29.42 -49.56 14.31
C ALA A 51 -30.15 -48.22 14.22
N ALA A 52 -31.03 -47.91 15.18
CA ALA A 52 -31.77 -46.65 15.22
C ALA A 52 -30.85 -45.42 15.41
N VAL A 53 -29.78 -45.58 16.22
CA VAL A 53 -28.76 -44.54 16.38
C VAL A 53 -27.97 -44.35 15.08
N ASN A 54 -27.56 -45.42 14.40
CA ASN A 54 -26.84 -45.32 13.12
C ASN A 54 -27.68 -44.69 12.02
N GLU A 55 -28.98 -44.99 11.95
CA GLU A 55 -29.90 -44.36 11.00
C GLU A 55 -30.05 -42.85 11.28
N THR A 56 -30.18 -42.47 12.56
CA THR A 56 -30.22 -41.06 12.96
C THR A 56 -28.91 -40.34 12.63
N VAL A 57 -27.77 -40.98 12.91
CA VAL A 57 -26.44 -40.46 12.56
C VAL A 57 -26.32 -40.27 11.05
N SER A 58 -26.73 -41.27 10.25
CA SER A 58 -26.71 -41.18 8.77
C SER A 58 -27.53 -40.00 8.27
N ALA A 59 -28.77 -39.85 8.74
CA ALA A 59 -29.63 -38.73 8.37
C ALA A 59 -29.01 -37.37 8.76
N THR A 60 -28.43 -37.24 9.96
CA THR A 60 -27.78 -35.98 10.37
C THR A 60 -26.52 -35.67 9.56
N VAL A 61 -25.79 -36.69 9.11
CA VAL A 61 -24.61 -36.51 8.24
C VAL A 61 -25.05 -36.01 6.86
N GLU A 62 -26.16 -36.52 6.32
CA GLU A 62 -26.74 -36.02 5.06
C GLU A 62 -27.15 -34.55 5.19
N ASP A 63 -27.84 -34.17 6.28
CA ASP A 63 -28.22 -32.78 6.56
C ASP A 63 -27.00 -31.85 6.64
N ILE A 64 -25.95 -32.27 7.36
CA ILE A 64 -24.68 -31.51 7.44
C ILE A 64 -24.07 -31.32 6.04
N SER A 65 -24.07 -32.37 5.21
CA SER A 65 -23.51 -32.29 3.86
C SER A 65 -24.27 -31.30 2.97
N GLU A 66 -25.59 -31.19 3.15
CA GLU A 66 -26.40 -30.20 2.44
C GLU A 66 -26.09 -28.78 2.91
N LEU A 67 -25.96 -28.57 4.22
CA LEU A 67 -25.58 -27.27 4.79
C LEU A 67 -24.19 -26.85 4.30
N ASP A 68 -23.21 -27.75 4.30
CA ASP A 68 -21.86 -27.46 3.82
C ASP A 68 -21.84 -27.09 2.33
N ARG A 69 -22.69 -27.73 1.51
CA ARG A 69 -22.87 -27.36 0.10
C ARG A 69 -23.42 -25.95 -0.05
N GLU A 70 -24.42 -25.57 0.74
CA GLU A 70 -25.01 -24.24 0.67
C GLU A 70 -24.06 -23.16 1.21
N VAL A 71 -23.33 -23.46 2.29
CA VAL A 71 -22.25 -22.59 2.80
C VAL A 71 -21.22 -22.36 1.70
N SER A 72 -20.77 -23.41 1.02
CA SER A 72 -19.81 -23.32 -0.07
C SER A 72 -20.32 -22.43 -1.21
N ARG A 73 -21.59 -22.63 -1.62
CA ARG A 73 -22.25 -21.83 -2.65
C ARG A 73 -22.34 -20.35 -2.27
N LEU A 74 -22.75 -20.04 -1.04
CA LEU A 74 -22.86 -18.66 -0.57
C LEU A 74 -21.48 -18.00 -0.45
N GLN A 75 -20.46 -18.74 -0.02
CA GLN A 75 -19.08 -18.24 0.01
C GLN A 75 -18.56 -17.91 -1.39
N GLU A 76 -18.86 -18.72 -2.40
CA GLU A 76 -18.54 -18.40 -3.79
C GLU A 76 -19.25 -17.14 -4.28
N ALA A 77 -20.55 -17.00 -3.98
CA ALA A 77 -21.32 -15.81 -4.32
C ALA A 77 -20.74 -14.54 -3.65
N ILE A 78 -20.35 -14.63 -2.38
CA ILE A 78 -19.70 -13.54 -1.64
C ILE A 78 -18.37 -13.16 -2.29
N LYS A 79 -17.53 -14.14 -2.64
CA LYS A 79 -16.25 -13.89 -3.32
C LYS A 79 -16.46 -13.13 -4.63
N GLU A 80 -17.45 -13.54 -5.42
CA GLU A 80 -17.74 -12.88 -6.69
C GLU A 80 -18.27 -11.45 -6.50
N LEU A 81 -19.16 -11.24 -5.54
CA LEU A 81 -19.65 -9.89 -5.21
C LEU A 81 -18.53 -8.98 -4.68
N GLN A 82 -17.62 -9.51 -3.87
CA GLN A 82 -16.44 -8.76 -3.40
C GLN A 82 -15.51 -8.38 -4.56
N ARG A 83 -15.27 -9.30 -5.50
CA ARG A 83 -14.50 -9.02 -6.72
C ARG A 83 -15.14 -7.89 -7.53
N LYS A 84 -16.46 -7.94 -7.75
CA LYS A 84 -17.20 -6.88 -8.46
C LYS A 84 -17.15 -5.55 -7.71
N ARG A 85 -17.25 -5.57 -6.38
CA ARG A 85 -17.14 -4.37 -5.53
C ARG A 85 -15.77 -3.72 -5.67
N ILE A 86 -14.70 -4.50 -5.56
CA ILE A 86 -13.32 -4.00 -5.72
C ILE A 86 -13.13 -3.39 -7.10
N ALA A 87 -13.56 -4.08 -8.17
CA ALA A 87 -13.47 -3.56 -9.54
C ALA A 87 -14.21 -2.23 -9.70
N SER A 88 -15.42 -2.11 -9.13
CA SER A 88 -16.21 -0.88 -9.17
C SER A 88 -15.56 0.26 -8.35
N GLN A 89 -14.95 -0.06 -7.20
CA GLN A 89 -14.21 0.91 -6.40
C GLN A 89 -12.98 1.42 -7.12
N CYS A 90 -12.20 0.54 -7.77
CA CYS A 90 -11.09 0.93 -8.63
C CYS A 90 -11.56 1.86 -9.75
N PHE A 91 -12.66 1.52 -10.43
CA PHE A 91 -13.21 2.34 -11.49
C PHE A 91 -13.62 3.75 -11.01
N VAL A 92 -14.30 3.84 -9.87
CA VAL A 92 -14.65 5.15 -9.26
C VAL A 92 -13.40 5.94 -8.87
N HIS A 93 -12.38 5.27 -8.32
CA HIS A 93 -11.10 5.91 -7.98
C HIS A 93 -10.43 6.49 -9.23
N ASP A 94 -10.37 5.72 -10.32
CA ASP A 94 -9.80 6.16 -11.59
C ASP A 94 -10.56 7.36 -12.15
N LEU A 95 -11.89 7.33 -12.16
CA LEU A 95 -12.71 8.48 -12.57
C LEU A 95 -12.44 9.72 -11.71
N LYS A 96 -12.38 9.57 -10.38
CA LYS A 96 -12.05 10.68 -9.48
C LYS A 96 -10.65 11.24 -9.73
N SER A 97 -9.69 10.38 -10.10
CA SER A 97 -8.33 10.81 -10.43
C SER A 97 -8.30 11.73 -11.66
N LEU A 98 -9.23 11.57 -12.61
CA LEU A 98 -9.38 12.47 -13.78
C LEU A 98 -9.78 13.88 -13.38
N PHE A 99 -10.53 14.02 -12.28
CA PHE A 99 -10.95 15.30 -11.74
C PHE A 99 -9.92 15.92 -10.79
N ASN A 100 -8.77 15.26 -10.56
CA ASN A 100 -7.69 15.84 -9.77
C ASN A 100 -7.19 17.12 -10.46
N PRO A 101 -7.34 18.31 -9.85
CA PRO A 101 -6.96 19.57 -10.48
C PRO A 101 -5.50 19.59 -10.92
N ILE A 102 -4.62 18.92 -10.17
CA ILE A 102 -3.18 18.88 -10.45
C ILE A 102 -2.87 18.02 -11.69
N ALA A 103 -3.69 17.02 -11.99
CA ALA A 103 -3.54 16.21 -13.21
C ALA A 103 -3.90 16.98 -14.49
N ARG A 104 -4.66 18.09 -14.36
CA ARG A 104 -5.08 18.94 -15.48
C ARG A 104 -4.17 20.15 -15.70
N LEU A 105 -3.23 20.40 -14.80
CA LEU A 105 -2.30 21.53 -14.94
C LEU A 105 -1.39 21.30 -16.16
N PRO A 106 -1.17 22.32 -17.00
CA PRO A 106 -0.15 22.28 -18.03
C PRO A 106 1.23 21.96 -17.44
N ALA A 107 2.09 21.32 -18.25
CA ALA A 107 3.42 20.92 -17.81
C ALA A 107 4.25 22.12 -17.34
N GLU A 108 4.05 23.30 -17.92
CA GLU A 108 4.70 24.56 -17.57
C GLU A 108 4.33 25.01 -16.16
N VAL A 109 3.06 24.93 -15.78
CA VAL A 109 2.57 25.30 -14.45
C VAL A 109 3.11 24.31 -13.42
N LEU A 110 3.06 23.00 -13.71
CA LEU A 110 3.69 21.99 -12.85
C LEU A 110 5.18 22.24 -12.67
N SER A 111 5.87 22.61 -13.74
CA SER A 111 7.30 22.91 -13.71
C SER A 111 7.63 24.13 -12.85
N GLN A 112 6.77 25.14 -12.84
CA GLN A 112 6.88 26.30 -11.95
C GLN A 112 6.64 25.90 -10.49
N ILE A 113 5.58 25.14 -10.22
CA ILE A 113 5.29 24.61 -8.87
C ILE A 113 6.48 23.79 -8.37
N PHE A 114 6.99 22.86 -9.18
CA PHE A 114 8.13 22.03 -8.80
C PHE A 114 9.36 22.87 -8.49
N GLN A 115 9.62 23.95 -9.22
CA GLN A 115 10.76 24.83 -8.94
C GLN A 115 10.62 25.59 -7.62
N GLN A 116 9.39 25.80 -7.12
CA GLN A 116 9.15 26.38 -5.79
C GLN A 116 9.19 25.33 -4.68
N CYS A 117 8.76 24.10 -4.95
CA CYS A 117 8.70 23.01 -3.96
C CYS A 117 10.04 22.28 -3.80
N VAL A 118 10.77 22.09 -4.90
CA VAL A 118 12.10 21.47 -4.92
C VAL A 118 13.10 22.54 -4.51
N ILE A 119 13.23 22.70 -3.20
CA ILE A 119 14.24 23.56 -2.59
C ILE A 119 15.50 22.72 -2.45
N VAL A 120 16.58 23.10 -3.14
CA VAL A 120 17.90 22.56 -2.82
C VAL A 120 18.50 23.47 -1.71
N PRO A 121 18.56 23.02 -0.44
CA PRO A 121 18.75 23.89 0.73
C PRO A 121 20.20 24.36 0.95
N TRP A 122 20.84 25.02 -0.01
CA TRP A 122 22.22 25.51 0.16
C TRP A 122 22.36 26.72 1.13
N LEU A 123 21.54 26.85 2.19
CA LEU A 123 21.85 27.79 3.28
C LEU A 123 21.75 27.28 4.73
N GLU A 124 21.07 26.18 5.10
CA GLU A 124 20.97 25.88 6.56
C GLU A 124 21.22 24.47 7.06
N ARG A 125 21.25 23.43 6.23
CA ARG A 125 21.75 22.14 6.72
C ARG A 125 22.00 21.21 5.55
N ALA A 126 23.20 20.65 5.55
CA ALA A 126 23.53 19.48 4.75
C ALA A 126 22.34 18.53 4.75
N LEU A 127 22.02 17.96 3.59
CA LEU A 127 21.04 16.89 3.45
C LEU A 127 21.25 15.92 4.62
N ASN A 128 20.33 15.92 5.58
CA ASN A 128 20.26 14.87 6.58
C ASN A 128 19.91 13.63 5.77
N LEU A 129 20.93 12.86 5.38
CA LEU A 129 20.81 11.66 4.56
C LEU A 129 20.02 10.52 5.26
N ASP A 130 19.47 10.80 6.44
CA ASP A 130 18.50 9.94 7.10
C ASP A 130 17.13 10.02 6.40
N ASP A 131 16.84 11.08 5.62
CA ASP A 131 15.79 11.07 4.59
C ASP A 131 16.34 11.52 3.21
N PRO A 132 16.73 10.57 2.34
CA PRO A 132 17.35 10.87 1.06
C PRO A 132 16.42 11.49 0.02
N PHE A 133 15.12 11.70 0.31
CA PHE A 133 14.15 12.14 -0.70
C PHE A 133 13.45 13.45 -0.39
N ASP A 134 13.66 14.03 0.78
CA ASP A 134 13.04 15.31 1.13
C ASP A 134 13.53 16.44 0.21
N LYS A 135 12.58 17.05 -0.51
CA LYS A 135 12.73 18.23 -1.38
C LYS A 135 13.66 18.06 -2.59
N THR A 136 13.73 16.86 -3.18
CA THR A 136 14.51 16.62 -4.42
C THR A 136 13.63 16.52 -5.68
N PRO A 137 14.18 16.72 -6.89
CA PRO A 137 13.45 16.44 -8.14
C PRO A 137 12.94 15.00 -8.25
N LEU A 138 13.58 14.06 -7.54
CA LEU A 138 13.16 12.65 -7.53
C LEU A 138 11.80 12.46 -6.85
N MET A 139 11.48 13.27 -5.84
CA MET A 139 10.18 13.22 -5.15
C MET A 139 9.05 13.53 -6.12
N VAL A 140 9.11 14.65 -6.84
CA VAL A 140 8.07 15.01 -7.80
C VAL A 140 8.04 14.04 -8.99
N ALA A 141 9.20 13.49 -9.38
CA ALA A 141 9.30 12.52 -10.46
C ALA A 141 8.82 11.11 -10.07
N SER A 142 8.59 10.80 -8.80
CA SER A 142 8.06 9.50 -8.36
C SER A 142 6.53 9.44 -8.37
N VAL A 143 5.84 10.58 -8.30
CA VAL A 143 4.38 10.68 -8.14
C VAL A 143 3.60 10.05 -9.30
N SER A 144 3.88 10.45 -10.55
CA SER A 144 3.16 9.93 -11.72
C SER A 144 4.02 9.99 -12.98
N ARG A 145 3.61 9.28 -14.04
CA ARG A 145 4.27 9.39 -15.36
C ARG A 145 4.24 10.83 -15.89
N TYR A 146 3.12 11.53 -15.70
CA TYR A 146 2.96 12.91 -16.16
C TYR A 146 3.92 13.87 -15.41
N TRP A 147 3.97 13.76 -14.08
CA TRP A 147 4.87 14.59 -13.27
C TRP A 147 6.34 14.29 -13.55
N ARG A 148 6.67 13.02 -13.76
CA ARG A 148 8.01 12.59 -14.18
C ARG A 148 8.42 13.26 -15.48
N ASN A 149 7.55 13.25 -16.49
CA ASN A 149 7.84 13.89 -17.78
C ASN A 149 8.03 15.40 -17.64
N ALA A 150 7.19 16.07 -16.85
CA ALA A 150 7.34 17.50 -16.56
C ALA A 150 8.65 17.82 -15.82
N ALA A 151 8.98 17.03 -14.79
CA ALA A 151 10.21 17.19 -14.02
C ALA A 151 11.47 16.96 -14.87
N LEU A 152 11.48 15.92 -15.71
CA LEU A 152 12.59 15.63 -16.63
C LEU A 152 12.74 16.70 -17.73
N SER A 153 11.63 17.31 -18.14
CA SER A 153 11.61 18.38 -19.13
C SER A 153 11.99 19.75 -18.56
N THR A 154 12.28 19.84 -17.25
CA THR A 154 12.64 21.08 -16.56
C THR A 154 14.07 21.03 -16.05
N PRO A 155 15.07 21.45 -16.86
CA PRO A 155 16.48 21.29 -16.52
C PRO A 155 16.90 22.03 -15.24
N ARG A 156 16.22 23.13 -14.91
CA ARG A 156 16.47 23.93 -13.70
C ARG A 156 16.24 23.14 -12.40
N LEU A 157 15.34 22.16 -12.39
CA LEU A 157 15.13 21.31 -11.20
C LEU A 157 16.39 20.50 -10.85
N TRP A 158 17.15 20.12 -11.87
CA TRP A 158 18.35 19.29 -11.73
C TRP A 158 19.63 20.12 -11.60
N SER A 159 19.50 21.44 -11.51
CA SER A 159 20.65 22.35 -11.53
C SER A 159 21.31 22.52 -10.16
N ALA A 160 20.88 21.77 -9.14
CA ALA A 160 21.53 21.81 -7.86
C ALA A 160 21.61 20.42 -7.22
N LEU A 161 22.77 20.15 -6.64
CA LEU A 161 23.13 18.84 -6.11
C LEU A 161 23.98 19.01 -4.86
N SER A 162 23.58 18.31 -3.79
CA SER A 162 24.37 18.18 -2.56
C SER A 162 24.74 16.71 -2.35
N LEU A 163 26.02 16.44 -2.08
CA LEU A 163 26.55 15.10 -1.91
C LEU A 163 27.47 15.06 -0.69
N ILE A 164 27.21 14.13 0.23
CA ILE A 164 28.15 13.76 1.29
C ILE A 164 28.83 12.46 0.85
N LEU A 165 30.06 12.57 0.39
CA LEU A 165 30.84 11.47 -0.15
C LEU A 165 31.36 10.59 0.97
N ARG A 166 30.93 9.33 0.95
CA ARG A 166 31.44 8.26 1.81
C ARG A 166 32.10 7.17 0.94
N PRO A 167 33.28 6.62 1.29
CA PRO A 167 34.00 5.65 0.47
C PRO A 167 33.13 4.45 0.05
N LYS A 168 32.35 3.90 1.00
CA LYS A 168 31.44 2.76 0.77
C LYS A 168 30.34 3.00 -0.29
N HIS A 169 30.09 4.25 -0.69
CA HIS A 169 29.01 4.63 -1.61
C HIS A 169 29.53 5.38 -2.85
N ALA A 170 30.84 5.40 -3.09
CA ALA A 170 31.46 6.16 -4.17
C ALA A 170 30.81 5.90 -5.56
N LYS A 171 30.55 4.63 -5.90
CA LYS A 171 29.90 4.27 -7.18
C LYS A 171 28.52 4.92 -7.33
N ARG A 172 27.68 4.81 -6.28
CA ARG A 172 26.33 5.40 -6.27
C ARG A 172 26.38 6.93 -6.37
N HIS A 173 27.31 7.58 -5.68
CA HIS A 173 27.49 9.03 -5.77
C HIS A 173 27.87 9.47 -7.19
N MET A 174 28.72 8.71 -7.90
CA MET A 174 29.07 8.98 -9.29
C MET A 174 27.87 8.85 -10.23
N GLU A 175 27.06 7.80 -10.05
CA GLU A 175 25.83 7.60 -10.84
C GLU A 175 24.84 8.75 -10.63
N ILE A 176 24.64 9.19 -9.38
CA ILE A 176 23.80 10.34 -9.03
C ILE A 176 24.35 11.63 -9.65
N ALA A 177 25.65 11.88 -9.52
CA ALA A 177 26.29 13.07 -10.10
C ALA A 177 26.10 13.13 -11.62
N SER A 178 26.39 12.02 -12.32
CA SER A 178 26.21 11.91 -13.77
C SER A 178 24.76 12.15 -14.19
N LEU A 179 23.82 11.56 -13.46
CA LEU A 179 22.38 11.71 -13.71
C LEU A 179 21.91 13.16 -13.59
N TRP A 180 22.33 13.86 -12.54
CA TRP A 180 22.00 15.27 -12.33
C TRP A 180 22.60 16.16 -13.42
N LEU A 181 23.88 15.94 -13.76
CA LEU A 181 24.56 16.71 -14.81
C LEU A 181 23.86 16.54 -16.16
N SER A 182 23.52 15.30 -16.54
CA SER A 182 22.79 14.99 -17.77
C SER A 182 21.43 15.72 -17.83
N ARG A 183 20.67 15.68 -16.73
CA ARG A 183 19.32 16.28 -16.69
C ARG A 183 19.33 17.80 -16.57
N SER A 184 20.40 18.39 -16.04
CA SER A 184 20.54 19.85 -15.92
C SER A 184 20.73 20.57 -17.27
N LYS A 185 21.05 19.83 -18.34
CA LYS A 185 21.26 20.29 -19.72
C LYS A 185 22.23 21.48 -19.84
N THR A 186 21.72 22.70 -19.99
CA THR A 186 22.52 23.93 -20.10
C THR A 186 22.34 24.86 -18.89
N SER A 187 21.56 24.45 -17.89
CA SER A 187 21.29 25.26 -16.70
C SER A 187 22.56 25.49 -15.89
N ARG A 188 22.64 26.63 -15.19
CA ARG A 188 23.77 26.88 -14.28
C ARG A 188 23.68 25.98 -13.04
N ILE A 189 24.77 25.33 -12.68
CA ILE A 189 24.81 24.28 -11.67
C ILE A 189 25.33 24.85 -10.33
N SER A 190 24.64 24.49 -9.25
CA SER A 190 25.08 24.73 -7.87
C SER A 190 25.47 23.40 -7.21
N LEU A 191 26.65 23.31 -6.63
CA LEU A 191 27.19 22.08 -6.04
C LEU A 191 27.57 22.30 -4.58
N HIS A 192 27.18 21.37 -3.73
CA HIS A 192 27.68 21.24 -2.37
C HIS A 192 28.25 19.84 -2.20
N ILE A 193 29.57 19.73 -1.99
CA ILE A 193 30.22 18.44 -1.84
C ILE A 193 30.98 18.43 -0.54
N GLU A 194 30.56 17.54 0.36
CA GLU A 194 31.22 17.27 1.62
C GLU A 194 31.83 15.87 1.57
N THR A 195 33.02 15.71 2.14
CA THR A 195 33.77 14.46 2.08
C THR A 195 34.02 13.93 3.49
N HIS A 196 33.71 12.66 3.74
CA HIS A 196 33.97 11.99 5.02
C HIS A 196 34.90 10.80 4.81
N GLY A 197 36.00 10.75 5.57
CA GLY A 197 36.99 9.68 5.49
C GLY A 197 37.91 9.75 4.27
N ASN A 198 38.72 8.70 4.06
CA ASN A 198 39.67 8.64 2.96
C ASN A 198 38.97 8.33 1.62
N ILE A 199 38.75 9.37 0.82
CA ILE A 199 38.12 9.29 -0.51
C ILE A 199 39.12 9.52 -1.66
N ARG A 200 40.42 9.27 -1.43
CA ARG A 200 41.51 9.61 -2.35
C ARG A 200 41.31 9.07 -3.77
N ASP A 201 40.69 7.91 -3.91
CA ASP A 201 40.45 7.27 -5.22
C ASP A 201 39.19 7.77 -5.95
N ALA A 202 38.18 8.23 -5.20
CA ALA A 202 36.90 8.67 -5.74
C ALA A 202 36.89 10.17 -6.06
N MET A 203 37.64 10.97 -5.28
CA MET A 203 37.66 12.42 -5.43
C MET A 203 38.12 12.88 -6.81
N PRO A 204 39.22 12.36 -7.41
CA PRO A 204 39.70 12.83 -8.71
C PRO A 204 38.69 12.61 -9.84
N LYS A 205 37.99 11.47 -9.83
CA LYS A 205 36.97 11.15 -10.85
C LYS A 205 35.77 12.07 -10.73
N LEU A 206 35.36 12.35 -9.49
CA LEU A 206 34.21 13.20 -9.20
C LEU A 206 34.52 14.68 -9.46
N THR A 207 35.71 15.16 -9.07
CA THR A 207 36.17 16.51 -9.41
C THR A 207 36.30 16.68 -10.91
N GLN A 208 36.87 15.71 -11.64
CA GLN A 208 36.96 15.75 -13.09
C GLN A 208 35.57 15.82 -13.75
N LEU A 209 34.62 15.00 -13.28
CA LEU A 209 33.25 15.00 -13.76
C LEU A 209 32.61 16.38 -13.61
N PHE A 210 32.67 17.00 -12.43
CA PHE A 210 32.09 18.33 -12.23
C PHE A 210 32.89 19.45 -12.90
N ALA A 211 34.22 19.36 -12.93
CA ALA A 211 35.09 20.35 -13.56
C ALA A 211 34.88 20.43 -15.08
N SER A 212 34.50 19.32 -15.73
CA SER A 212 34.08 19.33 -17.14
C SER A 212 32.88 20.25 -17.40
N GLN A 213 32.07 20.51 -16.36
CA GLN A 213 30.90 21.39 -16.41
C GLN A 213 31.15 22.75 -15.73
N SER A 214 32.42 23.11 -15.48
CA SER A 214 32.80 24.34 -14.76
C SER A 214 32.27 25.63 -15.38
N HIS A 215 32.17 25.70 -16.71
CA HIS A 215 31.60 26.83 -17.44
C HIS A 215 30.14 27.16 -17.06
N ARG A 216 29.43 26.22 -16.42
CA ARG A 216 28.04 26.38 -15.96
C ARG A 216 27.93 26.58 -14.47
N TRP A 217 29.02 26.62 -13.72
CA TRP A 217 28.95 26.74 -12.27
C TRP A 217 28.37 28.10 -11.82
N ARG A 218 27.57 28.08 -10.74
CA ARG A 218 26.98 29.28 -10.13
C ARG A 218 27.38 29.41 -8.66
N HIS A 219 27.09 28.40 -7.84
CA HIS A 219 27.44 28.36 -6.43
C HIS A 219 28.13 27.04 -6.13
N ILE A 220 29.36 27.08 -5.64
CA ILE A 220 30.17 25.88 -5.43
C ILE A 220 30.72 25.90 -4.02
N TYR A 221 30.43 24.85 -3.26
CA TYR A 221 30.92 24.64 -1.92
C TYR A 221 31.59 23.27 -1.83
N PHE A 222 32.86 23.26 -1.45
CA PHE A 222 33.64 22.06 -1.21
C PHE A 222 34.10 22.04 0.24
N LYS A 223 33.69 21.01 0.98
CA LYS A 223 34.26 20.68 2.30
C LYS A 223 35.08 19.41 2.15
N LEU A 224 36.38 19.60 1.92
CA LEU A 224 37.36 18.55 1.71
C LEU A 224 37.95 18.09 3.06
N PRO A 225 38.44 16.84 3.17
CA PRO A 225 39.08 16.40 4.39
C PRO A 225 40.42 17.13 4.48
N PHE A 226 40.75 17.70 5.63
CA PHE A 226 42.09 18.22 5.84
C PHE A 226 43.10 17.07 5.67
N PRO A 227 44.24 17.31 4.98
CA PRO A 227 45.32 16.35 4.99
C PRO A 227 45.80 16.19 6.44
N MET A 228 45.64 15.00 6.99
CA MET A 228 46.44 14.54 8.13
C MET A 228 47.77 14.00 7.62
#